data_AF-A0A6I7YS01-F1
#
_entry.id   AF-A0A6I7YS01-F1
#
_cell.length_a   1.000
_cell.length_b   1.000
_cell.length_c   1.000
_cell.angle_alpha   90.00
_cell.angle_beta   90.00
_cell.angle_gamma   90.00
#
_symmetry.space_group_name_H-M   'P 1'
#
loop_
_entity.id
_entity.type
_entity.pdbx_description
1 polymer ?
#
loop_
_entity_poly.entity_id
_entity_poly.type
_entity_poly.pdbx_seq_one_letter_code
_entity_poly.pdbx_strand_id
1 'polypeptide(L)'
;MLTEGFVNAPIVAGEELQGLPGFWAAHLMWLSETAEYDPVPEWFGVDGADADAALDALTDEDRWPLFRIPFGGGHTANVLGVNFPDDPGTEYFITHPDWGRHGRLAGLGGHHAGPGLSWRELHHIARTPDLTAPGTHAEHARLLLLLPVLGDRDLPEDATDTVGDALTSTGLPAVEARSLAEALLADHPLWEPAEWELASASPLSGGREPFQGILHCDEPLSPRFGTHLARGITREQSDRLAHALGTWPTT
;
A
#
# COMPACT_ATOMS: atom_id res chain seq x y z
N MET A 1 5.66 15.17 9.29
CA MET A 1 4.71 15.41 10.38
C MET A 1 3.40 14.74 10.00
N LEU A 2 2.87 13.81 10.81
CA LEU A 2 1.51 13.30 10.62
C LEU A 2 0.56 14.49 10.90
N THR A 3 -0.21 14.94 9.93
CA THR A 3 -1.13 16.11 10.09
C THR A 3 -2.58 15.72 9.89
N GLU A 4 -3.41 16.31 10.76
CA GLU A 4 -4.88 16.32 10.84
C GLU A 4 -5.53 14.93 10.90
N GLY A 5 -5.93 14.52 12.13
CA GLY A 5 -6.69 13.27 12.38
C GLY A 5 -6.11 12.42 13.51
N PHE A 6 -4.78 12.37 13.65
CA PHE A 6 -4.08 11.47 14.60
C PHE A 6 -3.34 12.19 15.72
N VAL A 7 -3.64 13.47 15.94
CA VAL A 7 -3.04 14.24 17.03
C VAL A 7 -3.52 13.61 18.34
N ASN A 8 -2.59 13.00 19.08
CA ASN A 8 -2.80 12.20 20.30
C ASN A 8 -3.13 10.71 20.12
N ALA A 9 -3.12 10.17 18.89
CA ALA A 9 -3.22 8.73 18.71
C ALA A 9 -1.97 8.02 19.30
N PRO A 10 -2.11 6.83 19.93
CA PRO A 10 -1.00 6.12 20.54
C PRO A 10 -0.17 5.35 19.49
N ILE A 11 0.39 6.10 18.54
CA ILE A 11 1.12 5.53 17.41
C ILE A 11 2.43 4.92 17.88
N VAL A 12 2.65 3.66 17.53
CA VAL A 12 3.87 2.89 17.85
C VAL A 12 4.49 2.33 16.58
N ALA A 13 5.79 2.08 16.60
CA ALA A 13 6.46 1.35 15.53
C ALA A 13 5.88 -0.07 15.41
N GLY A 14 5.38 -0.42 14.23
CA GLY A 14 4.75 -1.72 13.97
C GLY A 14 5.71 -2.77 13.45
N GLU A 15 6.93 -2.41 13.03
CA GLU A 15 7.79 -3.31 12.24
C GLU A 15 8.12 -4.65 12.93
N GLU A 16 8.17 -4.70 14.27
CA GLU A 16 8.39 -5.94 15.02
C GLU A 16 7.22 -6.94 14.90
N LEU A 17 5.99 -6.45 14.66
CA LEU A 17 4.79 -7.29 14.51
C LEU A 17 4.87 -8.20 13.28
N GLN A 18 5.68 -7.85 12.27
CA GLN A 18 5.92 -8.70 11.09
C GLN A 18 6.55 -10.05 11.44
N GLY A 19 7.13 -10.18 12.63
CA GLY A 19 7.68 -11.43 13.13
C GLY A 19 6.66 -12.35 13.82
N LEU A 20 5.41 -11.91 14.02
CA LEU A 20 4.36 -12.76 14.56
C LEU A 20 3.96 -13.82 13.52
N PRO A 21 3.80 -15.10 13.89
CA PRO A 21 3.46 -16.16 12.93
C PRO A 21 2.22 -15.81 12.08
N GLY A 22 1.14 -15.35 12.71
CA GLY A 22 -0.11 -15.00 12.03
C GLY A 22 -0.15 -13.63 11.35
N PHE A 23 0.95 -12.86 11.34
CA PHE A 23 0.95 -11.47 10.85
C PHE A 23 0.41 -11.34 9.42
N TRP A 24 0.92 -12.15 8.50
CA TRP A 24 0.54 -12.06 7.09
C TRP A 24 -0.89 -12.50 6.84
N ALA A 25 -1.38 -13.49 7.60
CA ALA A 25 -2.79 -13.86 7.59
C ALA A 25 -3.66 -12.68 8.07
N ALA A 26 -3.34 -12.11 9.22
CA ALA A 26 -4.09 -10.97 9.77
C ALA A 26 -4.07 -9.72 8.85
N HIS A 27 -2.98 -9.50 8.11
CA HIS A 27 -2.83 -8.34 7.21
C HIS A 27 -3.50 -8.54 5.83
N LEU A 28 -3.44 -9.74 5.25
CA LEU A 28 -3.78 -9.98 3.84
C LEU A 28 -4.99 -10.87 3.61
N MET A 29 -5.40 -11.70 4.57
CA MET A 29 -6.39 -12.76 4.32
C MET A 29 -7.70 -12.23 3.75
N TRP A 30 -8.17 -11.09 4.26
CA TRP A 30 -9.39 -10.43 3.78
C TRP A 30 -9.34 -10.04 2.29
N LEU A 31 -8.16 -9.83 1.69
CA LEU A 31 -8.05 -9.55 0.24
C LEU A 31 -8.48 -10.72 -0.63
N SER A 32 -8.40 -11.94 -0.10
CA SER A 32 -8.83 -13.16 -0.80
C SER A 32 -10.29 -13.54 -0.53
N GLU A 33 -11.06 -12.65 0.12
CA GLU A 33 -12.49 -12.87 0.36
C GLU A 33 -13.28 -12.82 -0.95
N THR A 34 -14.12 -13.82 -1.18
CA THR A 34 -14.99 -13.89 -2.35
C THR A 34 -16.42 -14.17 -1.92
N ALA A 35 -17.39 -13.94 -2.80
CA ALA A 35 -18.79 -14.27 -2.51
C ALA A 35 -19.04 -15.79 -2.30
N GLU A 36 -18.11 -16.65 -2.71
CA GLU A 36 -18.27 -18.12 -2.67
C GLU A 36 -17.50 -18.77 -1.52
N TYR A 37 -16.41 -18.17 -1.05
CA TYR A 37 -15.52 -18.75 -0.04
C TYR A 37 -14.96 -17.70 0.91
N ASP A 38 -15.00 -18.03 2.20
CA ASP A 38 -14.32 -17.30 3.26
C ASP A 38 -12.86 -17.80 3.36
N PRO A 39 -11.86 -16.91 3.30
CA PRO A 39 -10.46 -17.29 3.41
C PRO A 39 -10.16 -17.69 4.85
N VAL A 40 -9.24 -18.66 5.02
CA VAL A 40 -8.88 -19.21 6.34
C VAL A 40 -7.37 -19.08 6.60
N PRO A 41 -6.95 -18.97 7.88
CA PRO A 41 -5.55 -18.81 8.26
C PRO A 41 -4.61 -19.87 7.70
N GLU A 42 -5.10 -21.10 7.50
CA GLU A 42 -4.33 -22.22 6.98
C GLU A 42 -3.82 -21.99 5.55
N TRP A 43 -4.45 -21.09 4.78
CA TRP A 43 -3.95 -20.69 3.45
C TRP A 43 -2.59 -19.97 3.56
N PHE A 44 -2.32 -19.34 4.70
CA PHE A 44 -1.05 -18.71 5.04
C PHE A 44 -0.12 -19.65 5.82
N GLY A 45 -0.50 -20.93 5.99
CA GLY A 45 0.31 -21.93 6.69
C GLY A 45 0.33 -21.77 8.21
N VAL A 46 -0.62 -21.05 8.78
CA VAL A 46 -0.74 -20.80 10.23
C VAL A 46 -2.06 -21.32 10.76
N ASP A 47 -2.14 -21.54 12.08
CA ASP A 47 -3.42 -21.86 12.71
C ASP A 47 -4.20 -20.59 13.08
N GLY A 48 -5.49 -20.79 13.42
CA GLY A 48 -6.35 -19.68 13.81
C GLY A 48 -5.89 -18.94 15.07
N ALA A 49 -5.22 -19.61 16.02
CA ALA A 49 -4.78 -18.95 17.25
C ALA A 49 -3.62 -17.98 17.00
N ASP A 50 -2.69 -18.36 16.11
CA ASP A 50 -1.61 -17.48 15.67
C ASP A 50 -2.15 -16.27 14.90
N ALA A 51 -3.14 -16.47 14.03
CA ALA A 51 -3.80 -15.39 13.29
C ALA A 51 -4.58 -14.45 14.22
N ASP A 52 -5.36 -14.97 15.16
CA ASP A 52 -6.10 -14.19 16.16
C ASP A 52 -5.14 -13.37 17.02
N ALA A 53 -4.05 -13.97 17.51
CA ALA A 53 -3.06 -13.25 18.32
C ALA A 53 -2.37 -12.12 17.55
N ALA A 54 -2.12 -12.30 16.24
CA ALA A 54 -1.58 -11.25 15.39
C ALA A 54 -2.62 -10.15 15.12
N LEU A 55 -3.88 -10.51 14.91
CA LEU A 55 -4.98 -9.57 14.72
C LEU A 55 -5.22 -8.72 15.97
N ASP A 56 -5.24 -9.34 17.16
CA ASP A 56 -5.35 -8.65 18.44
C ASP A 56 -4.22 -7.62 18.62
N ALA A 57 -2.99 -7.98 18.24
CA ALA A 57 -1.85 -7.08 18.32
C ALA A 57 -1.92 -5.93 17.30
N LEU A 58 -2.51 -6.17 16.13
CA LEU A 58 -2.70 -5.15 15.09
C LEU A 58 -3.84 -4.19 15.42
N THR A 59 -4.86 -4.66 16.14
CA THR A 59 -6.09 -3.91 16.46
C THR A 59 -6.12 -3.36 17.89
N ASP A 60 -5.01 -3.44 18.64
CA ASP A 60 -4.88 -2.88 19.98
C ASP A 60 -5.22 -1.37 20.01
N GLU A 61 -6.29 -1.01 20.71
CA GLU A 61 -6.80 0.37 20.81
C GLU A 61 -5.79 1.31 21.50
N ASP A 62 -4.94 0.76 22.39
CA ASP A 62 -3.90 1.50 23.11
C ASP A 62 -2.59 1.58 22.31
N ARG A 63 -2.50 0.90 21.15
CA ARG A 63 -1.28 0.82 20.33
C ARG A 63 -1.61 0.79 18.85
N TRP A 64 -1.40 1.91 18.18
CA TRP A 64 -1.70 2.04 16.76
C TRP A 64 -0.43 1.76 15.93
N PRO A 65 -0.30 0.57 15.31
CA PRO A 65 0.94 0.19 14.65
C PRO A 65 1.15 1.01 13.37
N LEU A 66 2.35 1.56 13.22
CA LEU A 66 2.82 2.24 12.03
C LEU A 66 3.97 1.46 11.39
N PHE A 67 3.75 0.97 10.19
CA PHE A 67 4.79 0.35 9.35
C PHE A 67 5.34 1.38 8.38
N ARG A 68 6.63 1.68 8.52
CA ARG A 68 7.33 2.60 7.62
C ARG A 68 8.03 1.84 6.52
N ILE A 69 7.83 2.26 5.28
CA ILE A 69 8.40 1.66 4.08
C ILE A 69 9.18 2.77 3.37
N PRO A 70 10.44 3.01 3.79
CA PRO A 70 11.26 4.06 3.22
C PRO A 70 11.67 3.71 1.78
N PHE A 71 11.61 4.67 0.86
CA PHE A 71 11.97 4.50 -0.55
C PHE A 71 12.65 5.76 -1.11
N GLY A 72 13.00 5.72 -2.40
CA GLY A 72 13.86 6.72 -3.04
C GLY A 72 13.52 8.19 -2.75
N GLY A 73 14.56 9.03 -2.69
CA GLY A 73 14.39 10.48 -2.58
C GLY A 73 13.86 10.97 -1.22
N GLY A 74 14.06 10.21 -0.14
CA GLY A 74 13.65 10.60 1.22
C GLY A 74 12.15 10.42 1.49
N HIS A 75 11.45 9.69 0.64
CA HIS A 75 10.03 9.41 0.81
C HIS A 75 9.82 8.17 1.70
N THR A 76 8.65 8.08 2.31
CA THR A 76 8.25 6.91 3.08
C THR A 76 6.79 6.63 2.82
N ALA A 77 6.46 5.43 2.36
CA ALA A 77 5.10 4.93 2.37
C ALA A 77 4.81 4.39 3.77
N ASN A 78 3.64 4.69 4.30
CA ASN A 78 3.24 4.37 5.66
C ASN A 78 1.96 3.56 5.63
N VAL A 79 1.90 2.52 6.47
CA VAL A 79 0.69 1.75 6.77
C VAL A 79 0.39 1.96 8.24
N LEU A 80 -0.72 2.62 8.56
CA LEU A 80 -1.11 2.94 9.92
C LEU A 80 -2.39 2.18 10.28
N GLY A 81 -2.32 1.32 11.30
CA GLY A 81 -3.51 0.79 11.98
C GLY A 81 -4.19 1.91 12.76
N VAL A 82 -5.44 2.20 12.39
CA VAL A 82 -6.31 3.19 13.03
C VAL A 82 -7.28 2.40 13.90
N ASN A 83 -6.96 2.24 15.19
CA ASN A 83 -7.72 1.36 16.08
C ASN A 83 -8.69 2.16 16.96
N PHE A 84 -9.64 2.86 16.34
CA PHE A 84 -10.76 3.40 17.09
C PHE A 84 -11.72 2.26 17.49
N PRO A 85 -12.27 2.25 18.72
CA PRO A 85 -13.12 1.14 19.20
C PRO A 85 -14.32 0.83 18.29
N ASP A 86 -14.92 1.87 17.71
CA ASP A 86 -16.16 1.77 16.93
C ASP A 86 -15.93 1.79 15.40
N ASP A 87 -14.74 2.14 14.93
CA ASP A 87 -14.42 2.29 13.49
C ASP A 87 -12.92 2.02 13.25
N PRO A 88 -12.46 0.77 13.44
CA PRO A 88 -11.09 0.41 13.16
C PRO A 88 -10.83 0.42 11.64
N GLY A 89 -9.59 0.68 11.25
CA GLY A 89 -9.20 0.68 9.86
C GLY A 89 -7.69 0.74 9.65
N THR A 90 -7.28 0.86 8.39
CA THR A 90 -5.88 1.03 8.01
C THR A 90 -5.75 2.18 7.02
N GLU A 91 -4.87 3.14 7.32
CA GLU A 91 -4.59 4.28 6.44
C GLU A 91 -3.23 4.11 5.76
N TYR A 92 -3.20 4.40 4.47
CA TYR A 92 -2.01 4.33 3.62
C TYR A 92 -1.68 5.70 3.08
N PHE A 93 -0.46 6.16 3.29
CA PHE A 93 -0.03 7.49 2.86
C PHE A 93 1.49 7.61 2.70
N ILE A 94 1.90 8.55 1.84
CA ILE A 94 3.30 8.90 1.61
C ILE A 94 3.65 10.18 2.38
N THR A 95 4.80 10.17 3.03
CA THR A 95 5.40 11.34 3.67
C THR A 95 6.76 11.66 3.09
N HIS A 96 7.13 12.94 3.15
CA HIS A 96 8.48 13.42 2.91
C HIS A 96 8.79 14.55 3.93
N PRO A 97 10.02 14.68 4.45
CA PRO A 97 10.38 15.70 5.44
C PRO A 97 10.04 17.14 5.01
N ASP A 98 10.24 17.45 3.73
CA ASP A 98 9.96 18.78 3.16
C ASP A 98 8.47 19.04 2.82
N TRP A 99 7.56 18.09 3.10
CA TRP A 99 6.14 18.27 2.78
C TRP A 99 5.37 18.79 3.99
N GLY A 100 4.48 19.75 3.75
CA GLY A 100 3.55 20.26 4.77
C GLY A 100 2.36 19.34 5.05
N ARG A 101 2.08 18.37 4.17
CA ARG A 101 0.98 17.40 4.26
C ARG A 101 1.40 16.05 3.66
N HIS A 102 0.80 14.94 4.11
CA HIS A 102 1.02 13.63 3.50
C HIS A 102 0.23 13.50 2.18
N GLY A 103 0.69 12.62 1.30
CA GLY A 103 -0.07 12.18 0.13
C GLY A 103 -0.85 10.92 0.42
N ARG A 104 -2.18 10.95 0.32
CA ARG A 104 -3.03 9.80 0.65
C ARG A 104 -3.02 8.77 -0.49
N LEU A 105 -2.83 7.50 -0.14
CA LEU A 105 -2.90 6.37 -1.07
C LEU A 105 -4.25 5.68 -0.95
N ALA A 106 -4.62 5.25 0.25
CA ALA A 106 -5.89 4.57 0.50
C ALA A 106 -6.29 4.66 1.97
N GLY A 107 -7.55 4.37 2.26
CA GLY A 107 -8.04 4.08 3.61
C GLY A 107 -8.93 2.85 3.55
N LEU A 108 -8.73 1.90 4.47
CA LEU A 108 -9.47 0.65 4.58
C LEU A 108 -10.24 0.69 5.90
N GLY A 109 -11.54 0.94 5.85
CA GLY A 109 -12.40 1.16 7.02
C GLY A 109 -13.82 1.52 6.57
N GLY A 110 -14.68 2.01 7.47
CA GLY A 110 -16.10 2.27 7.17
C GLY A 110 -16.37 3.20 5.97
N HIS A 111 -15.42 4.07 5.63
CA HIS A 111 -15.44 4.92 4.43
C HIS A 111 -14.18 4.71 3.59
N HIS A 112 -14.02 3.48 3.09
CA HIS A 112 -12.85 3.11 2.30
C HIS A 112 -12.64 4.02 1.09
N ALA A 113 -11.39 4.17 0.70
CA ALA A 113 -10.98 4.91 -0.49
C ALA A 113 -9.75 4.23 -1.09
N GLY A 114 -9.77 3.97 -2.39
CA GLY A 114 -8.71 3.31 -3.13
C GLY A 114 -9.14 3.04 -4.57
N PRO A 115 -8.26 2.45 -5.41
CA PRO A 115 -6.89 2.03 -5.11
C PRO A 115 -5.92 3.21 -4.97
N GLY A 116 -4.75 2.93 -4.40
CA GLY A 116 -3.71 3.93 -4.11
C GLY A 116 -2.47 3.83 -5.00
N LEU A 117 -2.14 2.64 -5.50
CA LEU A 117 -0.94 2.38 -6.29
C LEU A 117 -1.26 1.54 -7.53
N SER A 118 -0.57 1.85 -8.63
CA SER A 118 -0.42 0.91 -9.74
C SER A 118 0.57 -0.20 -9.38
N TRP A 119 0.55 -1.30 -10.13
CA TRP A 119 1.53 -2.37 -9.99
C TRP A 119 2.96 -1.84 -10.18
N ARG A 120 3.15 -0.99 -11.20
CA ARG A 120 4.43 -0.36 -11.50
C ARG A 120 4.99 0.40 -10.31
N GLU A 121 4.17 1.23 -9.65
CA GLU A 121 4.58 2.03 -8.51
C GLU A 121 4.86 1.15 -7.28
N LEU A 122 3.95 0.21 -6.98
CA LEU A 122 4.08 -0.71 -5.84
C LEU A 122 5.38 -1.53 -5.97
N HIS A 123 5.59 -2.17 -7.11
CA HIS A 123 6.76 -2.99 -7.37
C HIS A 123 8.05 -2.14 -7.34
N HIS A 124 8.03 -0.93 -7.89
CA HIS A 124 9.18 -0.03 -7.83
C HIS A 124 9.52 0.38 -6.39
N ILE A 125 8.52 0.76 -5.60
CA ILE A 125 8.71 1.08 -4.18
C ILE A 125 9.35 -0.12 -3.49
N ALA A 126 8.77 -1.33 -3.61
CA ALA A 126 9.26 -2.55 -2.98
C ALA A 126 10.73 -2.89 -3.32
N ARG A 127 11.20 -2.54 -4.52
CA ARG A 127 12.58 -2.81 -5.00
C ARG A 127 13.60 -1.71 -4.70
N THR A 128 13.16 -0.52 -4.31
CA THR A 128 14.04 0.65 -4.13
C THR A 128 14.05 1.17 -2.69
N PRO A 129 14.53 0.38 -1.71
CA PRO A 129 14.56 0.82 -0.32
C PRO A 129 15.57 1.94 -0.12
N ASP A 130 15.18 2.96 0.64
CA ASP A 130 16.17 3.83 1.28
C ASP A 130 16.65 3.12 2.56
N LEU A 131 17.83 2.51 2.47
CA LEU A 131 18.46 1.74 3.54
C LEU A 131 19.00 2.60 4.69
N THR A 132 18.94 3.94 4.56
CA THR A 132 19.43 4.86 5.59
C THR A 132 18.34 5.33 6.54
N ALA A 133 17.08 5.23 6.13
CA ALA A 133 15.92 5.59 6.94
C ALA A 133 15.40 4.38 7.74
N PRO A 134 14.80 4.56 8.92
CA PRO A 134 14.25 3.44 9.69
C PRO A 134 12.94 2.91 9.08
N GLY A 135 12.78 1.60 9.02
CA GLY A 135 11.53 0.94 8.61
C GLY A 135 11.75 -0.47 8.06
N THR A 136 10.77 -0.99 7.34
CA THR A 136 10.84 -2.26 6.62
C THR A 136 11.66 -2.12 5.34
N HIS A 137 12.73 -2.90 5.23
CA HIS A 137 13.66 -2.89 4.08
C HIS A 137 13.58 -4.13 3.18
N ALA A 138 13.10 -5.26 3.71
CA ALA A 138 12.99 -6.49 2.93
C ALA A 138 12.00 -6.32 1.78
N GLU A 139 12.45 -6.51 0.54
CA GLU A 139 11.67 -6.29 -0.69
C GLU A 139 10.29 -6.95 -0.64
N HIS A 140 10.25 -8.24 -0.31
CA HIS A 140 9.01 -9.00 -0.22
C HIS A 140 8.05 -8.50 0.87
N ALA A 141 8.56 -8.14 2.05
CA ALA A 141 7.72 -7.59 3.11
C ALA A 141 7.12 -6.23 2.70
N ARG A 142 7.89 -5.40 1.98
CA ARG A 142 7.43 -4.09 1.47
C ARG A 142 6.34 -4.27 0.41
N LEU A 143 6.51 -5.25 -0.48
CA LEU A 143 5.50 -5.64 -1.47
C LEU A 143 4.20 -6.05 -0.79
N LEU A 144 4.26 -7.01 0.14
CA LEU A 144 3.10 -7.55 0.84
C LEU A 144 2.39 -6.49 1.72
N LEU A 145 3.14 -5.62 2.41
CA LEU A 145 2.52 -4.55 3.21
C LEU A 145 1.68 -3.58 2.36
N LEU A 146 2.10 -3.30 1.13
CA LEU A 146 1.44 -2.37 0.20
C LEU A 146 0.45 -3.04 -0.74
N LEU A 147 0.42 -4.38 -0.80
CA LEU A 147 -0.50 -5.13 -1.66
C LEU A 147 -1.97 -4.71 -1.49
N PRO A 148 -2.48 -4.40 -0.27
CA PRO A 148 -3.85 -3.94 -0.09
C PRO A 148 -4.26 -2.63 -0.77
N VAL A 149 -3.32 -1.85 -1.31
CA VAL A 149 -3.66 -0.60 -2.01
C VAL A 149 -3.45 -0.69 -3.52
N LEU A 150 -3.14 -1.89 -4.01
CA LEU A 150 -3.10 -2.20 -5.42
C LEU A 150 -4.52 -2.18 -6.00
N GLY A 151 -4.65 -1.60 -7.18
CA GLY A 151 -5.83 -1.77 -8.03
C GLY A 151 -5.46 -1.35 -9.44
N ASP A 152 -4.79 -2.25 -10.13
CA ASP A 152 -4.26 -2.02 -11.47
C ASP A 152 -4.92 -3.02 -12.43
N ARG A 153 -5.54 -2.51 -13.48
CA ARG A 153 -6.14 -3.33 -14.54
C ARG A 153 -5.09 -4.05 -15.39
N ASP A 154 -3.90 -3.47 -15.50
CA ASP A 154 -2.85 -3.93 -16.41
C ASP A 154 -1.72 -4.64 -15.64
N LEU A 155 -2.07 -5.66 -14.85
CA LEU A 155 -1.08 -6.50 -14.18
C LEU A 155 -0.19 -7.23 -15.21
N PRO A 156 1.14 -7.26 -15.02
CA PRO A 156 2.02 -8.01 -15.90
C PRO A 156 1.88 -9.52 -15.68
N GLU A 157 2.27 -10.31 -16.68
CA GLU A 157 2.15 -11.78 -16.68
C GLU A 157 2.90 -12.44 -15.50
N ASP A 158 3.92 -11.80 -14.95
CA ASP A 158 4.75 -12.27 -13.83
C ASP A 158 4.29 -11.75 -12.46
N ALA A 159 3.15 -11.04 -12.37
CA ALA A 159 2.65 -10.47 -11.11
C ALA A 159 2.37 -11.55 -10.05
N THR A 160 1.69 -12.63 -10.47
CA THR A 160 1.41 -13.79 -9.62
C THR A 160 2.68 -14.43 -9.08
N ASP A 161 3.70 -14.62 -9.94
CA ASP A 161 4.97 -15.21 -9.52
C ASP A 161 5.70 -14.29 -8.55
N THR A 162 5.67 -12.98 -8.77
CA THR A 162 6.25 -11.97 -7.88
C THR A 162 5.62 -11.99 -6.48
N VAL A 163 4.29 -12.05 -6.40
CA VAL A 163 3.59 -12.16 -5.10
C VAL A 163 3.81 -13.53 -4.46
N GLY A 164 3.81 -14.60 -5.25
CA GLY A 164 4.08 -15.96 -4.79
C GLY A 164 5.49 -16.11 -4.18
N ASP A 165 6.50 -15.51 -4.80
CA ASP A 165 7.87 -15.46 -4.25
C ASP A 165 7.92 -14.67 -2.93
N ALA A 166 7.15 -13.58 -2.84
CA ALA A 166 7.05 -12.80 -1.62
C ALA A 166 6.40 -13.59 -0.48
N LEU A 167 5.30 -14.29 -0.75
CA LEU A 167 4.63 -15.20 0.19
C LEU A 167 5.53 -16.38 0.58
N THR A 168 6.29 -16.94 -0.37
CA THR A 168 7.25 -18.01 -0.06
C THR A 168 8.29 -17.55 0.96
N SER A 169 8.71 -16.28 0.89
CA SER A 169 9.66 -15.71 1.84
C SER A 169 9.12 -15.53 3.26
N THR A 170 7.81 -15.62 3.47
CA THR A 170 7.18 -15.62 4.80
C THR A 170 7.13 -17.02 5.43
N GLY A 171 7.51 -18.07 4.68
CA GLY A 171 7.55 -19.46 5.14
C GLY A 171 6.53 -20.38 4.48
N LEU A 172 5.67 -19.84 3.60
CA LEU A 172 4.69 -20.64 2.87
C LEU A 172 5.38 -21.50 1.80
N PRO A 173 5.00 -22.78 1.59
CA PRO A 173 5.59 -23.56 0.51
C PRO A 173 5.17 -23.02 -0.86
N ALA A 174 6.06 -23.13 -1.86
CA ALA A 174 5.94 -22.39 -3.12
C ALA A 174 4.66 -22.68 -3.93
N VAL A 175 4.11 -23.90 -3.84
CA VAL A 175 2.89 -24.27 -4.58
C VAL A 175 1.68 -23.55 -3.99
N GLU A 176 1.54 -23.62 -2.66
CA GLU A 176 0.50 -22.95 -1.89
C GLU A 176 0.64 -21.44 -1.99
N ALA A 177 1.86 -20.92 -1.97
CA ALA A 177 2.15 -19.49 -2.14
C ALA A 177 1.71 -18.95 -3.50
N ARG A 178 1.92 -19.71 -4.58
CA ARG A 178 1.43 -19.33 -5.90
C ARG A 178 -0.10 -19.31 -5.97
N SER A 179 -0.76 -20.35 -5.44
CA SER A 179 -2.23 -20.39 -5.42
C SER A 179 -2.83 -19.27 -4.58
N LEU A 180 -2.23 -18.94 -3.44
CA LEU A 180 -2.64 -17.79 -2.63
C LEU A 180 -2.38 -16.47 -3.35
N ALA A 181 -1.26 -16.32 -4.06
CA ALA A 181 -0.99 -15.13 -4.87
C ALA A 181 -2.05 -14.92 -5.97
N GLU A 182 -2.50 -15.99 -6.62
CA GLU A 182 -3.60 -15.93 -7.59
C GLU A 182 -4.89 -15.44 -6.93
N ALA A 183 -5.22 -15.95 -5.73
CA ALA A 183 -6.39 -15.51 -4.98
C ALA A 183 -6.31 -14.03 -4.53
N LEU A 184 -5.16 -13.58 -4.05
CA LEU A 184 -4.96 -12.19 -3.60
C LEU A 184 -4.97 -11.17 -4.76
N LEU A 185 -4.69 -11.60 -5.99
CA LEU A 185 -4.64 -10.74 -7.17
C LEU A 185 -5.90 -10.82 -8.06
N ALA A 186 -6.84 -11.72 -7.78
CA ALA A 186 -7.98 -11.99 -8.64
C ALA A 186 -8.94 -10.78 -8.73
N ASP A 187 -9.67 -10.50 -7.65
CA ASP A 187 -10.60 -9.37 -7.54
C ASP A 187 -10.41 -8.71 -6.17
N HIS A 188 -10.20 -7.39 -6.15
CA HIS A 188 -10.06 -6.67 -4.89
C HIS A 188 -11.45 -6.43 -4.25
N PRO A 189 -11.68 -6.79 -2.98
CA PRO A 189 -13.03 -6.79 -2.40
C PRO A 189 -13.63 -5.38 -2.19
N LEU A 190 -12.80 -4.33 -2.26
CA LEU A 190 -13.23 -2.94 -2.01
C LEU A 190 -13.33 -2.03 -3.25
N TRP A 191 -12.72 -2.41 -4.37
CA TRP A 191 -12.72 -1.57 -5.58
C TRP A 191 -12.42 -2.39 -6.82
N GLU A 192 -12.88 -1.87 -7.95
CA GLU A 192 -12.58 -2.45 -9.26
C GLU A 192 -11.12 -2.16 -9.69
N PRO A 193 -10.54 -2.97 -10.58
CA PRO A 193 -9.25 -2.66 -11.20
C PRO A 193 -9.29 -1.35 -11.99
N ALA A 194 -8.38 -0.43 -11.67
CA ALA A 194 -8.31 0.91 -12.26
C ALA A 194 -7.29 0.99 -13.41
N GLU A 195 -7.52 1.94 -14.32
CA GLU A 195 -6.54 2.36 -15.31
C GLU A 195 -5.61 3.42 -14.71
N TRP A 196 -4.32 3.34 -15.07
CA TRP A 196 -3.29 4.24 -14.58
C TRP A 196 -2.59 4.95 -15.73
N GLU A 197 -2.82 6.25 -15.86
CA GLU A 197 -2.31 7.04 -16.98
C GLU A 197 -1.38 8.16 -16.53
N LEU A 198 -0.36 8.49 -17.33
CA LEU A 198 0.39 9.73 -17.14
C LEU A 198 -0.48 10.92 -17.55
N ALA A 199 -0.40 12.00 -16.77
CA ALA A 199 -1.11 13.24 -17.09
C ALA A 199 -0.77 13.73 -18.51
N SER A 200 -1.76 13.72 -19.40
CA SER A 200 -1.64 14.36 -20.71
C SER A 200 -1.92 15.87 -20.58
N ALA A 201 -1.27 16.66 -21.43
CA ALA A 201 -1.55 18.10 -21.49
C ALA A 201 -2.98 18.31 -21.99
N SER A 202 -3.88 18.74 -21.09
CA SER A 202 -5.23 19.12 -21.51
C SER A 202 -5.15 20.41 -22.35
N PRO A 203 -5.64 20.41 -23.61
CA PRO A 203 -5.58 21.57 -24.49
C PRO A 203 -6.43 22.75 -23.97
N LEU A 204 -7.25 22.54 -22.94
CA LEU A 204 -8.12 23.55 -22.33
C LEU A 204 -7.51 24.21 -21.08
N SER A 205 -6.33 23.78 -20.61
CA SER A 205 -5.73 24.26 -19.34
C SER A 205 -4.99 25.60 -19.43
N GLY A 206 -5.22 26.40 -20.47
CA GLY A 206 -4.69 27.76 -20.57
C GLY A 206 -3.16 27.88 -20.53
N GLY A 207 -2.43 26.83 -20.93
CA GLY A 207 -0.97 26.84 -21.05
C GLY A 207 -0.18 26.48 -19.79
N ARG A 208 -0.83 25.98 -18.73
CA ARG A 208 -0.10 25.46 -17.56
C ARG A 208 0.32 24.01 -17.83
N GLU A 209 1.62 23.78 -17.99
CA GLU A 209 2.16 22.42 -18.19
C GLU A 209 1.81 21.52 -16.99
N PRO A 210 1.20 20.35 -17.20
CA PRO A 210 0.92 19.42 -16.11
C PRO A 210 2.23 18.98 -15.43
N PHE A 211 2.15 18.62 -14.16
CA PHE A 211 3.23 17.88 -13.52
C PHE A 211 3.35 16.52 -14.22
N GLN A 212 4.57 16.19 -14.64
CA GLN A 212 4.83 14.98 -15.40
C GLN A 212 5.19 13.83 -14.46
N GLY A 213 5.04 12.60 -14.97
CA GLY A 213 5.66 11.43 -14.36
C GLY A 213 4.97 10.86 -13.12
N ILE A 214 3.84 11.37 -12.64
CA ILE A 214 3.02 10.68 -11.62
C ILE A 214 1.75 10.15 -12.31
N LEU A 215 1.40 8.90 -12.04
CA LEU A 215 0.21 8.28 -12.61
C LEU A 215 -1.07 8.83 -11.98
N HIS A 216 -2.11 8.94 -12.79
CA HIS A 216 -3.47 9.28 -12.40
C HIS A 216 -4.34 8.02 -12.45
N CYS A 217 -5.20 7.88 -11.45
CA CYS A 217 -6.16 6.80 -11.35
C CYS A 217 -7.52 7.26 -11.89
N ASP A 218 -8.19 6.43 -12.67
CA ASP A 218 -9.53 6.69 -13.21
C ASP A 218 -10.68 6.23 -12.29
N GLU A 219 -10.37 5.47 -11.23
CA GLU A 219 -11.36 4.93 -10.30
C GLU A 219 -11.91 6.01 -9.35
N PRO A 220 -13.21 6.34 -9.36
CA PRO A 220 -13.79 7.43 -8.57
C PRO A 220 -13.59 7.34 -7.05
N LEU A 221 -13.43 6.14 -6.49
CA LEU A 221 -13.16 5.94 -5.06
C LEU A 221 -11.69 6.18 -4.69
N SER A 222 -10.79 6.29 -5.68
CA SER A 222 -9.38 6.54 -5.44
C SER A 222 -9.14 7.95 -4.90
N PRO A 223 -8.30 8.11 -3.86
CA PRO A 223 -7.78 9.42 -3.47
C PRO A 223 -7.06 10.15 -4.60
N ARG A 224 -6.63 9.43 -5.65
CA ARG A 224 -5.91 9.95 -6.81
C ARG A 224 -6.82 10.24 -8.00
N PHE A 225 -8.13 10.01 -7.89
CA PHE A 225 -9.09 10.37 -8.93
C PHE A 225 -9.17 11.87 -9.11
N GLY A 226 -8.76 12.36 -10.29
CA GLY A 226 -8.77 13.79 -10.63
C GLY A 226 -7.90 14.67 -9.71
N THR A 227 -7.07 14.09 -8.84
CA THR A 227 -6.29 14.82 -7.85
C THR A 227 -4.87 14.29 -7.73
N HIS A 228 -3.93 15.17 -7.39
CA HIS A 228 -2.53 14.77 -7.25
C HIS A 228 -2.30 14.05 -5.93
N LEU A 229 -1.47 12.99 -5.99
CA LEU A 229 -1.04 12.21 -4.83
C LEU A 229 -0.52 13.10 -3.69
N ALA A 230 0.31 14.10 -4.01
CA ALA A 230 0.79 15.08 -3.06
C ALA A 230 0.29 16.49 -3.44
N ARG A 231 -0.46 17.13 -2.54
CA ARG A 231 -1.00 18.47 -2.75
C ARG A 231 -0.11 19.54 -2.12
N GLY A 232 0.01 20.68 -2.81
CA GLY A 232 0.76 21.83 -2.30
C GLY A 232 2.27 21.70 -2.36
N ILE A 233 2.79 20.73 -3.12
CA ILE A 233 4.22 20.55 -3.38
C ILE A 233 4.69 21.32 -4.62
N THR A 234 5.98 21.61 -4.71
CA THR A 234 6.60 22.27 -5.88
C THR A 234 6.78 21.31 -7.05
N ARG A 235 7.15 21.83 -8.23
CA ARG A 235 7.46 20.99 -9.40
C ARG A 235 8.65 20.08 -9.16
N GLU A 236 9.71 20.63 -8.58
CA GLU A 236 10.91 19.86 -8.25
C GLU A 236 10.60 18.76 -7.23
N GLN A 237 9.67 19.00 -6.30
CA GLN A 237 9.20 17.97 -5.37
C GLN A 237 8.37 16.89 -6.08
N SER A 238 7.49 17.29 -7.01
CA SER A 238 6.70 16.35 -7.81
C SER A 238 7.58 15.49 -8.71
N ASP A 239 8.60 16.08 -9.32
CA ASP A 239 9.53 15.37 -10.19
C ASP A 239 10.36 14.35 -9.39
N ARG A 240 10.83 14.73 -8.19
CA ARG A 240 11.49 13.79 -7.27
C ARG A 240 10.59 12.64 -6.86
N LEU A 241 9.31 12.91 -6.58
CA LEU A 241 8.34 11.87 -6.26
C LEU A 241 8.10 10.93 -7.44
N ALA A 242 7.92 11.45 -8.65
CA ALA A 242 7.76 10.65 -9.87
C ALA A 242 8.97 9.75 -10.15
N HIS A 243 10.19 10.24 -9.93
CA HIS A 243 11.40 9.41 -9.98
C HIS A 243 11.39 8.32 -8.91
N ALA A 244 11.03 8.67 -7.68
CA ALA A 244 10.98 7.72 -6.55
C ALA A 244 9.87 6.67 -6.68
N LEU A 245 8.81 6.96 -7.44
CA LEU A 245 7.73 6.03 -7.79
C LEU A 245 8.06 5.18 -9.03
N GLY A 246 9.18 5.45 -9.71
CA GLY A 246 9.57 4.71 -10.92
C GLY A 246 8.72 5.02 -12.14
N THR A 247 7.97 6.11 -12.13
CA THR A 247 7.01 6.50 -13.17
C THR A 247 7.53 7.62 -14.08
N TRP A 248 8.73 8.14 -13.80
CA TRP A 248 9.39 9.10 -14.67
C TRP A 248 9.59 8.53 -16.10
N PRO A 249 9.27 9.28 -17.16
CA PRO A 249 9.53 8.86 -18.52
C PRO A 249 11.02 8.62 -18.73
N THR A 250 11.39 7.42 -19.20
CA THR A 250 12.75 7.18 -19.70
C THR A 250 12.94 8.01 -20.97
N THR A 251 13.87 8.97 -20.93
CA THR A 251 14.32 9.75 -22.11
C THR A 251 14.90 8.87 -23.19
#